data_AF-A0A4S4MQH8-F1
#
_entry.id   AF-A0A4S4MQH8-F1
#
_cell.length_a   1.000
_cell.length_b   1.000
_cell.length_c   1.000
_cell.angle_alpha   90.00
_cell.angle_beta   90.00
_cell.angle_gamma   90.00
#
_symmetry.space_group_name_H-M   'P 1'
#
loop_
_entity.id
_entity.type
_entity.pdbx_description
1 polymer ?
#
loop_
_entity_poly.entity_id
_entity_poly.type
_entity_poly.pdbx_seq_one_letter_code
_entity_poly.pdbx_strand_id
1 'polypeptide(L)'
;MAPIPSLLPPETQDAVASLSRRQKDIFDFQIPRLRTCTGPLVTQQQLSAELREDVEVFARNVEVLDGSVDDLRGERSRRELRVVVDEFQDSLVRMRKESRNALLVSKRAVDAGKLSNRDELLRTSAVREKQDLNEKVTEDALMEASNNVTDALQRTIALMQGELEKSVLSSQLLDASTAALKSTSSTHDVLDNLMVTSKHLITALEKSDWLDRMLILAALLFFILIVLFILKQRLVDRSLKIAFFWTRFLPSSSSSAKNAVKDKVVDMVEKGSGGSIVAAVTTASTTLLTAASTAATFSETFSSTLQPSPSPGRDDSVSSGLLDPLLQTVVDTSTLGFTSTVALEDELLPQRTMDSESSDDVPSRDEL
;
A
#
# COMPACT_ATOMS: atom_id res chain seq x y z
N MET A 1 16.47 3.86 31.01
CA MET A 1 15.50 4.97 31.18
C MET A 1 16.29 6.25 31.10
N ALA A 2 16.22 6.96 29.97
CA ALA A 2 16.78 8.30 29.86
C ALA A 2 15.93 9.28 30.71
N PRO A 3 16.54 10.28 31.36
CA PRO A 3 15.81 11.27 32.13
C PRO A 3 14.88 12.09 31.21
N ILE A 4 13.69 12.42 31.71
CA ILE A 4 12.71 13.26 31.02
C ILE A 4 13.34 14.66 30.85
N PRO A 5 13.47 15.20 29.63
CA PRO A 5 13.98 16.54 29.44
C PRO A 5 12.98 17.56 30.00
N SER A 6 13.43 18.40 30.93
CA SER A 6 12.60 19.38 31.63
C SER A 6 12.15 20.58 30.78
N LEU A 7 12.29 20.50 29.45
CA LEU A 7 11.98 21.57 28.49
C LEU A 7 10.71 21.32 27.66
N LEU A 8 10.01 20.22 27.95
CA LEU A 8 8.78 19.85 27.25
C LEU A 8 7.55 20.43 27.97
N PRO A 9 6.48 20.83 27.25
CA PRO A 9 5.23 21.25 27.88
C PRO A 9 4.62 20.11 28.74
N PRO A 10 3.95 20.45 29.85
CA PRO A 10 3.50 19.46 30.84
C PRO A 10 2.60 18.38 30.24
N GLU A 11 1.72 18.74 29.30
CA GLU A 11 0.83 17.82 28.59
C GLU A 11 1.60 16.69 27.88
N THR A 12 2.72 17.01 27.22
CA THR A 12 3.55 16.00 26.53
C THR A 12 4.33 15.12 27.51
N GLN A 13 4.72 15.66 28.67
CA GLN A 13 5.38 14.88 29.71
C GLN A 13 4.41 13.89 30.36
N ASP A 14 3.18 14.32 30.62
CA ASP A 14 2.12 13.47 31.15
C ASP A 14 1.72 12.37 30.15
N ALA A 15 1.65 12.71 28.86
CA ALA A 15 1.43 11.75 27.79
C ALA A 15 2.55 10.69 27.77
N VAL A 16 3.82 11.09 27.74
CA VAL A 16 4.99 10.19 27.80
C VAL A 16 4.98 9.32 29.07
N ALA A 17 4.65 9.90 30.22
CA ALA A 17 4.56 9.17 31.48
C ALA A 17 3.45 8.11 31.44
N SER A 18 2.26 8.45 30.91
CA SER A 18 1.15 7.51 30.74
C SER A 18 1.51 6.37 29.77
N LEU A 19 2.22 6.69 28.68
CA LEU A 19 2.67 5.74 27.66
C LEU A 19 3.69 4.78 28.25
N SER A 20 4.66 5.28 29.01
CA SER A 20 5.67 4.46 29.70
C SER A 20 5.06 3.51 30.74
N ARG A 21 3.99 3.93 31.44
CA ARG A 21 3.27 3.06 32.39
C ARG A 21 2.52 1.95 31.67
N ARG A 22 1.80 2.29 30.59
CA ARG A 22 1.08 1.32 29.77
C ARG A 22 2.03 0.33 29.09
N GLN A 23 3.19 0.78 28.62
CA GLN A 23 4.23 -0.09 28.10
C GLN A 23 4.66 -1.14 29.15
N LYS A 24 4.95 -0.72 30.38
CA LYS A 24 5.32 -1.65 31.46
C LYS A 24 4.19 -2.62 31.78
N ASP A 25 2.95 -2.14 31.84
CA ASP A 25 1.79 -2.98 32.14
C ASP A 25 1.63 -4.11 31.10
N ILE A 26 1.74 -3.77 29.81
CA ILE A 26 1.61 -4.76 28.73
C ILE A 26 2.76 -5.79 28.77
N PHE A 27 4.00 -5.33 28.97
CA PHE A 27 5.17 -6.22 29.01
C PHE A 27 5.24 -7.10 30.26
N ASP A 28 4.94 -6.55 31.44
CA ASP A 28 5.14 -7.25 32.71
C ASP A 28 3.94 -8.09 33.11
N PHE A 29 2.71 -7.68 32.76
CA PHE A 29 1.49 -8.36 33.19
C PHE A 29 0.78 -9.07 32.05
N GLN A 30 0.51 -8.41 30.93
CA GLN A 30 -0.40 -8.98 29.92
C GLN A 30 0.25 -10.09 29.09
N ILE A 31 1.48 -9.86 28.62
CA ILE A 31 2.22 -10.84 27.82
C ILE A 31 2.50 -12.13 28.63
N PRO A 32 3.00 -12.08 29.88
CA PRO A 32 3.22 -13.27 30.67
C PRO A 32 1.92 -13.99 31.02
N ARG A 33 0.84 -13.26 31.33
CA ARG A 33 -0.48 -13.87 31.59
C ARG A 33 -0.95 -14.70 30.40
N LEU A 34 -0.88 -14.17 29.19
CA LEU A 34 -1.19 -14.92 27.97
C LEU A 34 -0.30 -16.14 27.75
N ARG A 35 0.99 -16.05 28.05
CA ARG A 35 1.92 -17.18 27.94
C ARG A 35 1.62 -18.29 28.95
N THR A 36 1.17 -17.93 30.15
CA THR A 36 0.82 -18.88 31.21
C THR A 36 -0.60 -19.47 31.06
N CYS A 37 -1.45 -18.86 30.25
CA CYS A 37 -2.79 -19.37 29.98
C CYS A 37 -2.73 -20.64 29.11
N THR A 38 -2.80 -21.80 29.76
CA THR A 38 -3.02 -23.12 29.14
C THR A 38 -4.51 -23.53 29.14
N GLY A 39 -5.39 -22.62 29.56
CA GLY A 39 -6.81 -22.89 29.81
C GLY A 39 -7.70 -23.02 28.57
N PRO A 40 -9.04 -23.07 28.76
CA PRO A 40 -10.02 -23.23 27.70
C PRO A 40 -9.87 -22.17 26.58
N LEU A 41 -10.14 -22.59 25.34
CA LEU A 41 -9.94 -21.75 24.14
C LEU A 41 -10.71 -20.42 24.20
N VAL A 42 -11.86 -20.38 24.89
CA VAL A 42 -12.67 -19.16 25.07
C VAL A 42 -11.93 -18.11 25.93
N THR A 43 -11.32 -18.53 27.04
CA THR A 43 -10.56 -17.63 27.93
C THR A 43 -9.29 -17.13 27.24
N GLN A 44 -8.65 -17.98 26.44
CA GLN A 44 -7.51 -17.57 25.61
C GLN A 44 -7.91 -16.52 24.57
N GLN A 45 -9.06 -16.72 23.90
CA GLN A 45 -9.56 -15.77 22.91
C GLN A 45 -9.89 -14.41 23.54
N GLN A 46 -10.55 -14.39 24.69
CA GLN A 46 -10.86 -13.16 25.41
C GLN A 46 -9.59 -12.39 25.78
N LEU A 47 -8.61 -13.06 26.40
CA LEU A 47 -7.36 -12.43 26.82
C LEU A 47 -6.53 -11.98 25.59
N SER A 48 -6.63 -12.69 24.46
CA SER A 48 -5.99 -12.29 23.21
C SER A 48 -6.62 -11.06 22.56
N ALA A 49 -7.94 -10.88 22.73
CA ALA A 49 -8.65 -9.71 22.25
C ALA A 49 -8.30 -8.49 23.12
N GLU A 50 -8.27 -8.66 24.44
CA GLU A 50 -7.84 -7.63 25.40
C GLU A 50 -6.41 -7.15 25.11
N LEU A 51 -5.44 -8.05 24.94
CA LEU A 51 -4.07 -7.66 24.59
C LEU A 51 -4.00 -6.92 23.24
N ARG A 52 -4.80 -7.33 22.25
CA ARG A 52 -4.80 -6.65 20.94
C ARG A 52 -5.36 -5.24 21.05
N GLU A 53 -6.45 -5.07 21.78
CA GLU A 53 -7.04 -3.76 22.05
C GLU A 53 -6.03 -2.85 22.77
N ASP A 54 -5.33 -3.36 23.79
CA ASP A 54 -4.33 -2.58 24.51
C ASP A 54 -3.12 -2.18 23.66
N VAL A 55 -2.67 -3.07 22.75
CA VAL A 55 -1.63 -2.76 21.75
C VAL A 55 -2.10 -1.70 20.76
N GLU A 56 -3.38 -1.73 20.36
CA GLU A 56 -3.99 -0.73 19.48
C GLU A 56 -4.17 0.63 20.17
N VAL A 57 -4.59 0.63 21.44
CA VAL A 57 -4.65 1.84 22.28
C VAL A 57 -3.26 2.46 22.43
N PHE A 58 -2.23 1.63 22.71
CA PHE A 58 -0.85 2.12 22.77
C PHE A 58 -0.39 2.69 21.43
N ALA A 59 -0.75 2.06 20.30
CA ALA A 59 -0.43 2.56 18.97
C ALA A 59 -1.05 3.94 18.69
N ARG A 60 -2.33 4.12 19.01
CA ARG A 60 -3.02 5.43 18.88
C ARG A 60 -2.37 6.50 19.75
N ASN A 61 -1.99 6.17 20.97
CA ASN A 61 -1.34 7.14 21.87
C ASN A 61 0.05 7.57 21.36
N VAL A 62 0.79 6.67 20.69
CA VAL A 62 2.07 7.03 20.04
C VAL A 62 1.83 7.95 18.85
N GLU A 63 0.79 7.71 18.05
CA GLU A 63 0.43 8.60 16.92
C GLU A 63 -0.01 9.99 17.39
N VAL A 64 -0.78 10.08 18.49
CA VAL A 64 -1.12 11.36 19.12
C VAL A 64 0.13 12.07 19.64
N LEU A 65 1.07 11.33 20.23
CA LEU A 65 2.33 11.90 20.70
C LEU A 65 3.19 12.40 19.52
N ASP A 66 3.23 11.67 18.41
CA ASP A 66 3.92 12.08 17.18
C ASP A 66 3.29 13.34 16.57
N GLY A 67 1.96 13.45 16.54
CA GLY A 67 1.28 14.70 16.16
C GLY A 67 1.67 15.88 17.06
N SER A 68 1.80 15.64 18.37
CA SER A 68 2.22 16.69 19.31
C SER A 68 3.70 17.12 19.16
N VAL A 69 4.54 16.30 18.51
CA VAL A 69 5.92 16.69 18.14
C VAL A 69 5.91 17.81 17.12
N ASP A 70 4.98 17.79 16.17
CA ASP A 70 4.90 18.77 15.10
C ASP A 70 4.34 20.13 15.55
N ASP A 71 3.55 20.15 16.64
CA ASP A 71 3.02 21.37 17.24
C ASP A 71 4.05 22.16 18.09
N LEU A 72 5.17 21.54 18.46
CA LEU A 72 6.17 22.16 19.33
C LEU A 72 6.96 23.27 18.61
N ARG A 73 6.80 24.52 19.09
CA ARG A 73 7.59 25.68 18.66
C ARG A 73 8.97 25.71 19.32
N GLY A 74 9.82 24.74 18.99
CA GLY A 74 11.20 24.67 19.48
C GLY A 74 12.01 23.52 18.88
N GLU A 75 13.04 23.84 18.10
CA GLU A 75 13.82 22.84 17.35
C GLU A 75 14.57 21.85 18.26
N ARG A 76 15.00 22.28 19.46
CA ARG A 76 15.66 21.41 20.44
C ARG A 76 14.67 20.45 21.13
N SER A 77 13.57 20.97 21.67
CA SER A 77 12.51 20.16 22.28
C SER A 77 11.86 19.18 21.30
N ARG A 78 11.74 19.58 20.02
CA ARG A 78 11.22 18.73 18.95
C ARG A 78 12.15 17.56 18.65
N ARG A 79 13.47 17.76 18.67
CA ARG A 79 14.45 16.68 18.50
C ARG A 79 14.45 15.72 19.68
N GLU A 80 14.39 16.24 20.90
CA GLU A 80 14.33 15.41 22.11
C GLU A 80 13.06 14.56 22.15
N LEU A 81 11.89 15.14 21.83
CA LEU A 81 10.65 14.38 21.78
C LEU A 81 10.61 13.37 20.63
N ARG A 82 11.19 13.68 19.47
CA ARG A 82 11.34 12.70 18.37
C ARG A 82 12.09 11.45 18.79
N VAL A 83 13.21 11.60 19.50
CA VAL A 83 13.99 10.44 19.98
C VAL A 83 13.15 9.57 20.92
N VAL A 84 12.34 10.19 21.77
CA VAL A 84 11.43 9.47 22.68
C VAL A 84 10.29 8.78 21.90
N VAL A 85 9.72 9.43 20.89
CA VAL A 85 8.69 8.85 20.02
C VAL A 85 9.26 7.67 19.23
N ASP A 86 10.47 7.78 18.69
CA ASP A 86 11.17 6.69 18.00
C ASP A 86 11.39 5.49 18.93
N GLU A 87 11.77 5.72 20.20
CA GLU A 87 11.87 4.66 21.21
C GLU A 87 10.51 3.97 21.45
N PHE A 88 9.41 4.73 21.49
CA PHE A 88 8.07 4.18 21.62
C PHE A 88 7.58 3.45 20.36
N GLN A 89 7.97 3.90 19.17
CA GLN A 89 7.71 3.19 17.91
C GLN A 89 8.47 1.85 17.85
N ASP A 90 9.73 1.83 18.26
CA ASP A 90 10.50 0.59 18.41
C ASP A 90 9.87 -0.36 19.43
N SER A 91 9.41 0.19 20.55
CA SER A 91 8.68 -0.55 21.58
C SER A 91 7.37 -1.15 21.05
N LEU A 92 6.61 -0.40 20.24
CA LEU A 92 5.42 -0.88 19.53
C LEU A 92 5.71 -2.10 18.65
N VAL A 93 6.78 -2.05 17.87
CA VAL A 93 7.20 -3.16 17.00
C VAL A 93 7.59 -4.38 17.84
N ARG A 94 8.35 -4.17 18.92
CA ARG A 94 8.72 -5.25 19.87
C ARG A 94 7.49 -5.87 20.52
N MET A 95 6.56 -5.05 20.99
CA MET A 95 5.32 -5.49 21.63
C MET A 95 4.42 -6.27 20.66
N ARG A 96 4.29 -5.84 19.40
CA ARG A 96 3.57 -6.58 18.35
C ARG A 96 4.22 -7.94 18.04
N LYS A 97 5.55 -8.02 18.07
CA LYS A 97 6.27 -9.28 17.86
C LYS A 97 6.07 -10.23 19.03
N GLU A 98 6.19 -9.73 20.26
CA GLU A 98 6.05 -10.54 21.47
C GLU A 98 4.60 -10.97 21.70
N SER A 99 3.60 -10.13 21.40
CA SER A 99 2.18 -10.52 21.45
C SER A 99 1.88 -11.67 20.49
N ARG A 100 2.37 -11.59 19.24
CA ARG A 100 2.24 -12.69 18.27
C ARG A 100 2.94 -13.95 18.76
N ASN A 101 4.13 -13.84 19.36
CA ASN A 101 4.85 -14.97 19.92
C ASN A 101 4.07 -15.62 21.07
N ALA A 102 3.62 -14.83 22.04
CA ALA A 102 2.82 -15.28 23.18
C ALA A 102 1.53 -15.98 22.76
N LEU A 103 0.85 -15.47 21.72
CA LEU A 103 -0.34 -16.12 21.15
C LEU A 103 -0.02 -17.47 20.50
N LEU A 104 1.09 -17.58 19.78
CA LEU A 104 1.50 -18.85 19.18
C LEU A 104 1.94 -19.87 20.24
N VAL A 105 2.63 -19.44 21.29
CA VAL A 105 3.06 -20.29 22.40
C VAL A 105 1.85 -20.82 23.17
N SER A 106 0.93 -19.94 23.56
CA SER A 106 -0.31 -20.34 24.27
C SER A 106 -1.17 -21.25 23.40
N LYS A 107 -1.32 -20.96 22.09
CA LYS A 107 -2.07 -21.83 21.19
C LYS A 107 -1.47 -23.23 21.11
N ARG A 108 -0.14 -23.35 20.96
CA ARG A 108 0.52 -24.66 20.95
C ARG A 108 0.33 -25.41 22.27
N ALA A 109 0.38 -24.71 23.41
CA ALA A 109 0.13 -25.31 24.72
C ALA A 109 -1.32 -25.81 24.87
N VAL A 110 -2.30 -25.03 24.43
CA VAL A 110 -3.72 -25.41 24.43
C VAL A 110 -3.98 -26.60 23.50
N ASP A 111 -3.40 -26.60 22.29
CA ASP A 111 -3.55 -27.70 21.34
C ASP A 111 -2.88 -28.99 21.84
N ALA A 112 -1.71 -28.89 22.50
CA ALA A 112 -1.06 -30.01 23.16
C ALA A 112 -1.93 -30.58 24.29
N GLY A 113 -2.55 -29.72 25.12
CA GLY A 113 -3.46 -30.14 26.19
C GLY A 113 -4.74 -30.82 25.68
N LYS A 114 -5.27 -30.39 24.53
CA LYS A 114 -6.42 -31.06 23.90
C LYS A 114 -6.07 -32.46 23.40
N LEU A 115 -4.89 -32.63 22.82
CA LEU A 115 -4.43 -33.93 22.35
C LEU A 115 -4.24 -34.91 23.51
N SER A 116 -3.59 -34.48 24.61
CA SER A 116 -3.42 -35.32 25.79
C SER A 116 -4.76 -35.72 26.41
N ASN A 117 -5.71 -34.79 26.54
CA ASN A 117 -7.04 -35.10 27.08
C ASN A 117 -7.80 -36.11 26.20
N ARG A 118 -7.66 -36.03 24.88
CA ARG A 118 -8.28 -36.98 23.96
C ARG A 118 -7.66 -38.36 24.08
N ASP A 119 -6.34 -38.45 24.22
CA ASP A 119 -5.64 -39.72 24.36
C ASP A 119 -5.98 -40.40 25.71
N GLU A 120 -6.19 -39.62 26.78
CA GLU A 120 -6.68 -40.14 28.07
C GLU A 120 -8.12 -40.67 28.00
N LEU A 121 -9.01 -39.97 27.28
CA LEU A 121 -10.39 -40.41 27.10
C LEU A 121 -10.48 -41.68 26.24
N LEU A 122 -9.72 -41.76 25.15
CA LEU A 122 -9.67 -42.96 24.29
C LEU A 122 -9.05 -44.17 25.01
N ARG A 123 -8.04 -43.93 25.86
CA ARG A 123 -7.45 -44.98 26.69
C ARG A 123 -8.45 -45.48 27.73
N THR A 124 -9.26 -44.60 28.30
CA THR A 124 -10.29 -44.95 29.30
C THR A 124 -11.46 -45.71 28.66
N SER A 125 -11.90 -45.32 27.46
CA SER A 125 -12.99 -46.01 26.75
C SER A 125 -12.60 -47.43 26.31
N ALA A 126 -11.37 -47.63 25.82
CA ALA A 126 -10.89 -48.94 25.39
C ALA A 126 -10.74 -49.96 26.54
N VAL A 127 -10.54 -49.48 27.78
CA VAL A 127 -10.51 -50.34 28.97
C VAL A 127 -11.92 -50.75 29.40
N ARG A 128 -12.90 -49.84 29.27
CA ARG A 128 -14.29 -50.10 29.65
C ARG A 128 -14.99 -51.08 28.71
N GLU A 129 -14.76 -50.97 27.40
CA GLU A 129 -15.35 -51.89 26.40
C GLU A 129 -14.91 -53.35 26.58
N LYS A 130 -13.66 -53.58 27.02
CA LYS A 130 -13.15 -54.93 27.28
C LYS A 130 -13.80 -55.60 28.50
N GLN A 131 -14.40 -54.83 29.41
CA GLN A 131 -15.00 -55.35 30.63
C GLN A 131 -16.43 -55.85 30.39
N ASP A 132 -17.21 -55.15 29.57
CA ASP A 132 -18.62 -55.50 29.29
C ASP A 132 -18.78 -56.77 28.44
N LEU A 133 -17.80 -57.13 27.61
CA LEU A 133 -17.91 -58.29 26.71
C LEU A 133 -17.70 -59.66 27.40
N ASN A 134 -17.17 -59.69 28.62
CA ASN A 134 -16.78 -60.95 29.28
C ASN A 134 -17.92 -61.58 30.12
N GLU A 135 -18.99 -60.84 30.43
CA GLU A 135 -19.97 -61.24 31.45
C GLU A 135 -21.23 -61.94 30.90
N LYS A 136 -21.52 -61.90 29.59
CA LYS A 136 -22.88 -62.21 29.05
C LYS A 136 -22.99 -63.39 28.06
N VAL A 137 -22.22 -64.47 28.17
CA VAL A 137 -22.13 -65.46 27.05
C VAL A 137 -22.89 -66.79 27.18
N THR A 138 -23.28 -67.35 28.34
CA THR A 138 -23.43 -68.84 28.34
C THR A 138 -24.79 -69.54 28.25
N GLU A 139 -25.98 -69.05 28.68
CA GLU A 139 -27.18 -69.95 28.67
C GLU A 139 -28.56 -69.36 28.26
N ASP A 140 -28.76 -68.04 28.25
CA ASP A 140 -30.04 -67.46 27.79
C ASP A 140 -30.22 -67.43 26.24
N ALA A 141 -29.19 -67.89 25.53
CA ALA A 141 -28.94 -67.59 24.12
C ALA A 141 -30.07 -67.99 23.14
N LEU A 142 -30.85 -69.04 23.39
CA LEU A 142 -31.80 -69.56 22.39
C LEU A 142 -33.21 -68.96 22.51
N MET A 143 -33.72 -68.76 23.73
CA MET A 143 -35.00 -68.08 23.95
C MET A 143 -34.82 -66.55 23.87
N GLU A 144 -33.64 -66.06 24.24
CA GLU A 144 -33.23 -64.69 23.95
C GLU A 144 -33.08 -64.49 22.45
N ALA A 145 -32.56 -65.42 21.63
CA ALA A 145 -32.38 -65.22 20.19
C ALA A 145 -33.64 -64.74 19.43
N SER A 146 -34.82 -65.33 19.66
CA SER A 146 -36.05 -64.90 18.98
C SER A 146 -36.55 -63.54 19.46
N ASN A 147 -36.43 -63.27 20.76
CA ASN A 147 -36.73 -61.95 21.32
C ASN A 147 -35.73 -60.91 20.80
N ASN A 148 -34.45 -61.28 20.71
CA ASN A 148 -33.34 -60.45 20.28
C ASN A 148 -33.39 -60.15 18.78
N VAL A 149 -33.97 -61.02 17.93
CA VAL A 149 -34.26 -60.68 16.53
C VAL A 149 -35.36 -59.61 16.45
N THR A 150 -36.42 -59.73 17.24
CA THR A 150 -37.50 -58.72 17.27
C THR A 150 -37.01 -57.40 17.85
N ASP A 151 -36.23 -57.47 18.93
CA ASP A 151 -35.62 -56.33 19.60
C ASP A 151 -34.53 -55.69 18.73
N ALA A 152 -33.76 -56.49 17.97
CA ALA A 152 -32.82 -55.99 16.98
C ALA A 152 -33.52 -55.29 15.82
N LEU A 153 -34.70 -55.75 15.38
CA LEU A 153 -35.46 -55.10 14.31
C LEU A 153 -36.09 -53.79 14.80
N GLN A 154 -36.67 -53.76 16.01
CA GLN A 154 -37.09 -52.51 16.65
C GLN A 154 -35.92 -51.54 16.84
N ARG A 155 -34.77 -52.04 17.29
CA ARG A 155 -33.55 -51.25 17.45
C ARG A 155 -33.01 -50.75 16.12
N THR A 156 -33.12 -51.54 15.05
CA THR A 156 -32.72 -51.13 13.68
C THR A 156 -33.68 -50.08 13.14
N ILE A 157 -34.98 -50.19 13.39
CA ILE A 157 -35.96 -49.15 13.03
C ILE A 157 -35.67 -47.86 13.79
N ALA A 158 -35.42 -47.94 15.10
CA ALA A 158 -35.02 -46.79 15.91
C ALA A 158 -33.69 -46.19 15.46
N LEU A 159 -32.71 -47.02 15.05
CA LEU A 159 -31.45 -46.57 14.47
C LEU A 159 -31.65 -45.90 13.12
N MET A 160 -32.47 -46.45 12.23
CA MET A 160 -32.80 -45.84 10.94
C MET A 160 -33.47 -44.49 11.13
N GLN A 161 -34.40 -44.36 12.10
CA GLN A 161 -35.02 -43.08 12.43
C GLN A 161 -33.97 -42.06 12.91
N GLY A 162 -33.08 -42.49 13.83
CA GLY A 162 -31.99 -41.64 14.31
C GLY A 162 -30.96 -41.27 13.23
N GLU A 163 -30.67 -42.18 12.29
CA GLU A 163 -29.79 -41.91 11.14
C GLU A 163 -30.43 -40.97 10.13
N LEU A 164 -31.75 -41.07 9.91
CA LEU A 164 -32.48 -40.13 9.06
C LEU A 164 -32.51 -38.73 9.68
N GLU A 165 -32.78 -38.60 10.98
CA GLU A 165 -32.68 -37.31 11.69
C GLU A 165 -31.26 -36.73 11.57
N LYS A 166 -30.24 -37.58 11.73
CA LYS A 166 -28.84 -37.19 11.49
C LYS A 166 -28.57 -36.76 10.05
N SER A 167 -29.15 -37.45 9.07
CA SER A 167 -28.98 -37.14 7.65
C SER A 167 -29.62 -35.81 7.29
N VAL A 168 -30.82 -35.53 7.83
CA VAL A 168 -31.50 -34.24 7.67
C VAL A 168 -30.68 -33.12 8.31
N LEU A 169 -30.17 -33.33 9.53
CA LEU A 169 -29.31 -32.34 10.20
C LEU A 169 -28.00 -32.13 9.44
N SER A 170 -27.38 -33.19 8.92
CA SER A 170 -26.18 -33.10 8.09
C SER A 170 -26.46 -32.34 6.78
N SER A 171 -27.63 -32.55 6.17
CA SER A 171 -28.03 -31.82 4.96
C SER A 171 -28.24 -30.33 5.27
N GLN A 172 -28.88 -30.00 6.39
CA GLN A 172 -29.03 -28.61 6.83
C GLN A 172 -27.66 -27.95 7.11
N LEU A 173 -26.72 -28.68 7.70
CA LEU A 173 -25.36 -28.19 7.95
C LEU A 173 -24.59 -28.00 6.64
N LEU A 174 -24.75 -28.89 5.67
CA LEU A 174 -24.16 -28.72 4.33
C LEU A 174 -24.76 -27.52 3.60
N ASP A 175 -26.07 -27.30 3.69
CA ASP A 175 -26.72 -26.11 3.14
C ASP A 175 -26.24 -24.84 3.83
N ALA A 176 -26.13 -24.83 5.16
CA ALA A 176 -25.59 -23.72 5.92
C ALA A 176 -24.12 -23.44 5.55
N SER A 177 -23.29 -24.48 5.40
CA SER A 177 -21.91 -24.35 4.93
C SER A 177 -21.85 -23.80 3.50
N THR A 178 -22.76 -24.23 2.63
CA THR A 178 -22.85 -23.72 1.26
C THR A 178 -23.28 -22.25 1.23
N ALA A 179 -24.24 -21.87 2.07
CA ALA A 179 -24.66 -20.48 2.23
C ALA A 179 -23.51 -19.60 2.76
N ALA A 180 -22.74 -20.09 3.74
CA ALA A 180 -21.57 -19.41 4.25
C ALA A 180 -20.46 -19.25 3.20
N LEU A 181 -20.22 -20.28 2.38
CA LEU A 181 -19.28 -20.21 1.26
C LEU A 181 -19.74 -19.21 0.19
N LYS A 182 -21.03 -19.17 -0.13
CA LYS A 182 -21.60 -18.17 -1.04
C LYS A 182 -21.44 -16.76 -0.50
N SER A 183 -21.72 -16.53 0.78
CA SER A 183 -21.51 -15.23 1.42
C SER A 183 -20.02 -14.83 1.38
N THR A 184 -19.12 -15.75 1.71
CA THR A 184 -17.67 -15.52 1.63
C THR A 184 -17.22 -15.20 0.21
N SER A 185 -17.70 -15.94 -0.79
CA SER A 185 -17.43 -15.64 -2.21
C SER A 185 -17.89 -14.24 -2.57
N SER A 186 -19.11 -13.85 -2.18
CA SER A 186 -19.63 -12.52 -2.47
C SER A 186 -18.82 -11.40 -1.82
N THR A 187 -18.29 -11.62 -0.60
CA THR A 187 -17.41 -10.65 0.05
C THR A 187 -16.07 -10.53 -0.66
N HIS A 188 -15.54 -11.64 -1.17
CA HIS A 188 -14.32 -11.64 -1.97
C HIS A 188 -14.52 -10.89 -3.29
N ASP A 189 -15.65 -11.10 -3.98
CA ASP A 189 -15.98 -10.38 -5.21
C ASP A 189 -16.07 -8.85 -4.98
N VAL A 190 -16.62 -8.43 -3.84
CA VAL A 190 -16.67 -7.01 -3.46
C VAL A 190 -15.26 -6.46 -3.23
N LEU A 191 -14.41 -7.19 -2.50
CA LEU A 191 -13.02 -6.78 -2.25
C LEU A 191 -12.21 -6.69 -3.55
N ASP A 192 -12.40 -7.62 -4.48
CA ASP A 192 -11.74 -7.61 -5.79
C ASP A 192 -12.20 -6.41 -6.61
N ASN A 193 -13.50 -6.10 -6.62
CA ASN A 193 -14.02 -4.89 -7.25
C ASN A 193 -13.40 -3.62 -6.63
N LEU A 194 -13.26 -3.54 -5.31
CA LEU A 194 -12.58 -2.42 -4.64
C LEU A 194 -11.08 -2.33 -4.97
N MET A 195 -10.40 -3.47 -5.14
CA MET A 195 -9.01 -3.48 -5.60
C MET A 195 -8.89 -3.01 -7.06
N VAL A 196 -9.82 -3.40 -7.93
CA VAL A 196 -9.85 -2.95 -9.32
C VAL A 196 -10.12 -1.44 -9.38
N THR A 197 -11.07 -0.93 -8.61
CA THR A 197 -11.37 0.51 -8.57
C THR A 197 -10.21 1.30 -7.96
N SER A 198 -9.56 0.82 -6.90
CA SER A 198 -8.37 1.47 -6.34
C SER A 198 -7.22 1.52 -7.35
N LYS A 199 -6.95 0.43 -8.08
CA LYS A 199 -5.97 0.41 -9.18
C LYS A 199 -6.32 1.41 -10.28
N HIS A 200 -7.59 1.49 -10.66
CA HIS A 200 -8.04 2.42 -11.68
C HIS A 200 -7.84 3.87 -11.23
N LEU A 201 -8.19 4.20 -9.98
CA LEU A 201 -8.00 5.54 -9.41
C LEU A 201 -6.52 5.90 -9.32
N ILE A 202 -5.67 4.98 -8.85
CA ILE A 202 -4.22 5.17 -8.80
C ILE A 202 -3.64 5.40 -10.20
N THR A 203 -4.07 4.61 -11.19
CA THR A 203 -3.64 4.78 -12.59
C THR A 203 -4.13 6.12 -13.15
N ALA A 204 -5.35 6.55 -12.81
CA ALA A 204 -5.88 7.84 -13.23
C ALA A 204 -5.10 9.01 -12.61
N LEU A 205 -4.72 8.89 -11.33
CA LEU A 205 -3.91 9.88 -10.62
C LEU A 205 -2.50 9.95 -11.21
N GLU A 206 -1.85 8.81 -11.44
CA GLU A 206 -0.54 8.73 -12.10
C GLU A 206 -0.58 9.35 -13.50
N LYS A 207 -1.62 9.04 -14.29
CA LYS A 207 -1.79 9.62 -15.63
C LYS A 207 -2.01 11.14 -15.57
N SER A 208 -2.75 11.63 -14.57
CA SER A 208 -2.95 13.06 -14.35
C SER A 208 -1.64 13.76 -13.98
N ASP A 209 -0.84 13.18 -13.08
CA ASP A 209 0.48 13.71 -12.72
C ASP A 209 1.44 13.70 -13.92
N TRP A 210 1.42 12.63 -14.72
CA TRP A 210 2.22 12.56 -15.94
C TRP A 210 1.83 13.61 -16.97
N LEU A 211 0.53 13.86 -17.16
CA LEU A 211 0.04 14.92 -18.04
C LEU A 211 0.41 16.32 -17.53
N ASP A 212 0.32 16.57 -16.23
CA ASP A 212 0.71 17.85 -15.64
C ASP A 212 2.21 18.13 -15.87
N ARG A 213 3.06 17.13 -15.63
CA ARG A 213 4.49 17.23 -15.94
C ARG A 213 4.77 17.48 -17.41
N MET A 214 4.02 16.85 -18.32
CA MET A 214 4.15 17.08 -19.76
C MET A 214 3.70 18.49 -20.16
N LEU A 215 2.66 19.04 -19.53
CA LEU A 215 2.22 20.41 -19.76
C LEU A 215 3.27 21.43 -19.30
N ILE A 216 3.86 21.24 -18.11
CA ILE A 216 4.94 22.10 -17.61
C ILE A 216 6.15 22.03 -18.56
N LEU A 217 6.53 20.84 -19.02
CA LEU A 217 7.64 20.67 -19.95
C LEU A 217 7.36 21.32 -21.31
N ALA A 218 6.13 21.18 -21.82
CA ALA A 218 5.71 21.83 -23.06
C ALA A 218 5.72 23.37 -22.95
N ALA A 219 5.23 23.91 -21.82
CA ALA A 219 5.25 25.35 -21.55
C ALA A 219 6.69 25.89 -21.47
N LEU A 220 7.60 25.17 -20.79
CA LEU A 220 9.02 25.52 -20.71
C LEU A 220 9.69 25.49 -22.09
N LEU A 221 9.43 24.46 -22.89
CA LEU A 221 9.97 24.33 -24.24
C LEU A 221 9.47 25.48 -25.13
N PHE A 222 8.18 25.82 -25.05
CA PHE A 222 7.60 26.95 -25.76
C PHE A 222 8.23 28.28 -25.32
N PHE A 223 8.44 28.48 -24.02
CA PHE A 223 9.13 29.65 -23.50
C PHE A 223 10.56 29.75 -24.03
N ILE A 224 11.33 28.65 -24.01
CA ILE A 224 12.69 28.62 -24.57
C ILE A 224 12.68 28.95 -26.07
N LEU A 225 11.74 28.41 -26.83
CA LEU A 225 11.58 28.73 -28.25
C LEU A 225 11.30 30.22 -28.46
N ILE A 226 10.42 30.83 -27.65
CA ILE A 226 10.15 32.27 -27.71
C ILE A 226 11.39 33.07 -27.35
N VAL A 227 12.09 32.71 -26.27
CA VAL A 227 13.33 33.40 -25.87
C VAL A 227 14.38 33.29 -26.98
N LEU A 228 14.59 32.10 -27.55
CA LEU A 228 15.48 31.89 -28.70
C LEU A 228 15.02 32.69 -29.93
N PHE A 229 13.71 32.78 -30.18
CA PHE A 229 13.17 33.57 -31.28
C PHE A 229 13.42 35.06 -31.07
N ILE A 230 13.19 35.57 -29.86
CA ILE A 230 13.49 36.96 -29.50
C ILE A 230 14.99 37.22 -29.56
N LEU A 231 15.83 36.30 -29.07
CA LEU A 231 17.28 36.41 -29.16
C LEU A 231 17.73 36.36 -30.62
N LYS A 232 17.17 35.49 -31.45
CA LYS A 232 17.44 35.50 -32.89
C LYS A 232 17.04 36.84 -33.49
N GLN A 233 15.83 37.33 -33.27
CA GLN A 233 15.38 38.59 -33.85
C GLN A 233 16.21 39.77 -33.33
N ARG A 234 16.46 39.84 -32.02
CA ARG A 234 17.14 40.96 -31.38
C ARG A 234 18.64 40.90 -31.52
N LEU A 235 19.28 39.76 -31.28
CA LEU A 235 20.72 39.63 -31.52
C LEU A 235 20.98 39.65 -33.01
N VAL A 236 20.29 38.88 -33.87
CA VAL A 236 20.66 38.88 -35.31
C VAL A 236 20.39 40.26 -35.92
N ASP A 237 19.24 40.91 -35.73
CA ASP A 237 19.00 42.21 -36.37
C ASP A 237 19.86 43.34 -35.78
N ARG A 238 20.13 43.33 -34.46
CA ARG A 238 20.95 44.37 -33.81
C ARG A 238 22.45 44.11 -33.97
N SER A 239 22.89 42.86 -33.90
CA SER A 239 24.28 42.47 -34.18
C SER A 239 24.61 42.61 -35.66
N LEU A 240 23.69 42.30 -36.59
CA LEU A 240 23.89 42.60 -38.00
C LEU A 240 23.94 44.11 -38.25
N LYS A 241 23.12 44.93 -37.58
CA LYS A 241 23.21 46.40 -37.71
C LYS A 241 24.50 46.97 -37.11
N ILE A 242 24.94 46.49 -35.94
CA ILE A 242 26.22 46.91 -35.33
C ILE A 242 27.40 46.44 -36.18
N ALA A 243 27.39 45.19 -36.66
CA ALA A 243 28.41 44.65 -37.54
C ALA A 243 28.42 45.42 -38.86
N PHE A 244 27.26 45.69 -39.48
CA PHE A 244 27.17 46.47 -40.70
C PHE A 244 27.64 47.92 -40.51
N PHE A 245 27.29 48.56 -39.39
CA PHE A 245 27.76 49.90 -39.01
C PHE A 245 29.28 49.96 -38.79
N TRP A 246 29.85 48.98 -38.09
CA TRP A 246 31.31 48.87 -37.92
C TRP A 246 32.02 48.51 -39.24
N THR A 247 31.43 47.71 -40.13
CA THR A 247 31.98 47.46 -41.47
C THR A 247 31.84 48.64 -42.43
N ARG A 248 30.97 49.61 -42.11
CA ARG A 248 30.81 50.86 -42.87
C ARG A 248 31.82 51.94 -42.47
N PHE A 249 32.37 51.84 -41.25
CA PHE A 249 33.36 52.78 -40.71
C PHE A 249 34.80 52.25 -40.75
N LEU A 250 35.00 50.99 -41.14
CA LEU A 250 36.30 50.53 -41.61
C LEU A 250 36.47 50.89 -43.09
N PRO A 251 37.59 51.50 -43.50
CA PRO A 251 37.96 51.56 -44.91
C PRO A 251 37.98 50.16 -45.46
N SER A 252 37.29 49.95 -46.59
CA SER A 252 37.42 48.79 -47.46
C SER A 252 38.90 48.56 -47.78
N SER A 253 39.54 47.72 -47.00
CA SER A 253 40.86 47.15 -47.26
C SER A 253 40.85 45.76 -46.66
N SER A 254 41.15 44.78 -47.51
CA SER A 254 41.33 43.37 -47.17
C SER A 254 40.08 42.46 -47.23
N SER A 255 39.52 42.37 -48.43
CA SER A 255 39.17 41.07 -49.04
C SER A 255 40.40 40.16 -49.28
N SER A 256 41.58 40.51 -48.75
CA SER A 256 42.86 39.83 -48.94
C SER A 256 43.19 38.82 -47.83
N ALA A 257 42.52 38.87 -46.67
CA ALA A 257 42.76 37.91 -45.59
C ALA A 257 42.01 36.56 -45.77
N LYS A 258 40.95 36.53 -46.58
CA LYS A 258 40.25 35.25 -46.92
C LYS A 258 40.98 34.44 -47.99
N ASN A 259 41.75 35.09 -48.86
CA ASN A 259 42.59 34.40 -49.85
C ASN A 259 43.91 33.91 -49.24
N ALA A 260 44.49 34.63 -48.26
CA ALA A 260 45.72 34.20 -47.59
C ALA A 260 45.53 32.96 -46.68
N VAL A 261 44.35 32.79 -46.08
CA VAL A 261 44.03 31.59 -45.27
C VAL A 261 43.63 30.42 -46.18
N LYS A 262 42.93 30.68 -47.30
CA LYS A 262 42.62 29.65 -48.29
C LYS A 262 43.90 29.13 -48.97
N ASP A 263 44.84 30.00 -49.33
CA ASP A 263 46.13 29.58 -49.92
C ASP A 263 47.03 28.86 -48.91
N LYS A 264 47.04 29.27 -47.62
CA LYS A 264 47.80 28.55 -46.58
C LYS A 264 47.22 27.18 -46.23
N VAL A 265 45.90 27.01 -46.27
CA VAL A 265 45.25 25.70 -46.02
C VAL A 265 45.38 24.77 -47.23
N VAL A 266 45.44 25.30 -48.45
CA VAL A 266 45.72 24.52 -49.66
C VAL A 266 47.20 24.12 -49.73
N ASP A 267 48.14 25.00 -49.37
CA ASP A 267 49.59 24.68 -49.32
C ASP A 267 49.96 23.67 -48.20
N MET A 268 49.20 23.63 -47.10
CA MET A 268 49.35 22.61 -46.04
C MET A 268 48.65 21.27 -46.35
N VAL A 269 47.78 21.22 -47.37
CA VAL A 269 47.16 19.97 -47.86
C VAL A 269 47.98 19.35 -49.00
N GLU A 270 48.74 20.15 -49.75
CA GLU A 270 49.55 19.67 -50.88
C GLU A 270 50.96 19.17 -50.47
N LYS A 271 51.52 19.68 -49.36
CA LYS A 271 52.72 19.09 -48.73
C LYS A 271 52.35 18.08 -47.66
N GLY A 272 51.96 16.89 -48.11
CA GLY A 272 51.76 15.74 -47.26
C GLY A 272 53.04 15.37 -46.50
N SER A 273 52.99 15.48 -45.16
CA SER A 273 53.71 14.59 -44.25
C SER A 273 53.20 14.79 -42.82
N GLY A 274 52.53 13.74 -42.31
CA GLY A 274 52.65 13.35 -40.91
C GLY A 274 51.85 14.13 -39.86
N GLY A 275 50.75 13.53 -39.42
CA GLY A 275 50.46 13.45 -37.99
C GLY A 275 49.35 14.37 -37.48
N SER A 276 48.20 13.75 -37.25
CA SER A 276 47.28 13.94 -36.11
C SER A 276 47.14 15.38 -35.56
N ILE A 277 45.99 16.01 -35.81
CA ILE A 277 45.22 16.86 -34.87
C ILE A 277 43.95 17.46 -35.56
N VAL A 278 43.74 17.34 -36.88
CA VAL A 278 42.63 18.05 -37.58
C VAL A 278 41.37 17.18 -37.85
N ALA A 279 41.30 15.95 -37.34
CA ALA A 279 40.09 15.12 -37.45
C ALA A 279 39.09 15.28 -36.28
N ALA A 280 39.42 16.05 -35.25
CA ALA A 280 38.59 16.17 -34.03
C ALA A 280 37.85 17.53 -33.88
N VAL A 281 38.03 18.48 -34.80
CA VAL A 281 37.43 19.83 -34.66
C VAL A 281 36.53 20.27 -35.82
N THR A 282 36.32 19.41 -36.82
CA THR A 282 35.41 19.68 -37.95
C THR A 282 34.24 18.69 -38.07
N THR A 283 34.11 17.73 -37.14
CA THR A 283 32.95 16.80 -37.06
C THR A 283 31.93 17.21 -35.99
N ALA A 284 31.74 18.52 -35.76
CA ALA A 284 30.77 19.00 -34.77
C ALA A 284 29.82 20.10 -35.29
N SER A 285 29.83 20.44 -36.59
CA SER A 285 28.93 21.51 -37.08
C SER A 285 28.29 21.29 -38.45
N THR A 286 28.35 20.10 -39.05
CA THR A 286 27.64 19.83 -40.31
C THR A 286 27.04 18.42 -40.38
N THR A 287 26.12 18.08 -39.48
CA THR A 287 25.22 16.92 -39.65
C THR A 287 23.78 17.17 -39.17
N LEU A 288 23.17 18.32 -39.46
CA LEU A 288 21.70 18.44 -39.29
C LEU A 288 20.96 19.21 -40.39
N LEU A 289 21.55 19.43 -41.57
CA LEU A 289 20.82 20.02 -42.70
C LEU A 289 21.12 19.30 -44.02
N THR A 290 20.66 18.05 -44.13
CA THR A 290 19.91 17.51 -45.29
C THR A 290 19.63 16.02 -45.06
N ALA A 291 18.50 15.73 -44.43
CA ALA A 291 17.71 14.54 -44.72
C ALA A 291 16.23 14.96 -44.61
N ALA A 292 15.82 15.78 -45.57
CA ALA A 292 14.42 15.99 -45.89
C ALA A 292 13.90 14.70 -46.52
N SER A 293 13.26 13.85 -45.71
CA SER A 293 12.18 12.95 -46.15
C SER A 293 11.66 12.18 -44.94
N THR A 294 10.63 12.71 -44.28
CA THR A 294 9.33 12.05 -44.02
C THR A 294 8.60 12.76 -42.89
N ALA A 295 7.30 12.99 -43.12
CA ALA A 295 6.28 13.39 -42.15
C ALA A 295 6.20 14.89 -41.78
N ALA A 296 6.01 15.73 -42.80
CA ALA A 296 5.09 16.86 -42.68
C ALA A 296 3.81 16.50 -43.44
N THR A 297 2.78 16.11 -42.71
CA THR A 297 1.33 16.02 -43.04
C THR A 297 0.72 15.16 -41.92
N PHE A 298 -0.25 15.52 -41.09
CA PHE A 298 -1.43 16.36 -41.24
C PHE A 298 -1.80 16.94 -39.86
N SER A 299 -2.16 18.22 -39.83
CA SER A 299 -3.10 18.73 -38.85
C SER A 299 -4.51 18.52 -39.40
N GLU A 300 -5.42 18.26 -38.46
CA GLU A 300 -6.87 18.38 -38.55
C GLU A 300 -7.67 17.33 -39.34
N THR A 301 -8.85 17.10 -38.77
CA THR A 301 -10.04 16.45 -39.33
C THR A 301 -10.14 14.96 -39.05
N PHE A 302 -10.92 14.61 -38.02
CA PHE A 302 -11.91 13.52 -38.05
C PHE A 302 -12.76 13.55 -36.76
N SER A 303 -13.67 14.52 -36.65
CA SER A 303 -15.11 14.22 -36.56
C SER A 303 -15.60 13.31 -37.69
N SER A 304 -16.68 12.56 -37.43
CA SER A 304 -17.42 11.59 -38.28
C SER A 304 -16.79 10.20 -38.35
N THR A 305 -17.28 9.14 -37.70
CA THR A 305 -18.66 8.62 -37.61
C THR A 305 -19.32 8.46 -38.99
N LEU A 306 -19.35 7.19 -39.43
CA LEU A 306 -20.35 6.49 -40.25
C LEU A 306 -20.46 6.73 -41.76
N GLN A 307 -20.18 5.65 -42.52
CA GLN A 307 -20.98 5.17 -43.67
C GLN A 307 -20.43 3.78 -44.13
N PRO A 308 -21.13 2.98 -44.98
CA PRO A 308 -22.43 2.31 -44.82
C PRO A 308 -22.39 0.79 -45.19
N SER A 309 -23.57 0.15 -45.11
CA SER A 309 -24.00 -1.14 -45.71
C SER A 309 -24.04 -2.36 -44.79
N PRO A 310 -24.83 -3.41 -45.12
CA PRO A 310 -26.26 -3.43 -45.40
C PRO A 310 -26.99 -4.46 -44.50
N SER A 311 -28.30 -4.29 -44.30
CA SER A 311 -29.16 -5.25 -43.59
C SER A 311 -29.40 -6.52 -44.41
N PRO A 312 -29.69 -7.67 -43.75
CA PRO A 312 -31.10 -8.08 -43.61
C PRO A 312 -31.46 -8.82 -42.29
N GLY A 313 -32.75 -8.76 -41.91
CA GLY A 313 -33.38 -9.59 -40.87
C GLY A 313 -33.97 -8.76 -39.71
N ARG A 314 -35.27 -8.43 -39.72
CA ARG A 314 -36.44 -9.18 -39.19
C ARG A 314 -36.63 -9.09 -37.67
N ASP A 315 -37.73 -8.43 -37.31
CA ASP A 315 -38.78 -8.78 -36.33
C ASP A 315 -38.40 -8.84 -34.82
N ASP A 316 -38.81 -7.84 -34.03
CA ASP A 316 -39.97 -7.92 -33.12
C ASP A 316 -39.94 -6.91 -31.94
N SER A 317 -41.15 -6.45 -31.63
CA SER A 317 -41.63 -5.63 -30.51
C SER A 317 -41.32 -6.20 -29.11
N VAL A 318 -41.27 -5.34 -28.07
CA VAL A 318 -42.17 -5.35 -26.88
C VAL A 318 -41.63 -4.50 -25.71
N SER A 319 -42.52 -3.59 -25.25
CA SER A 319 -42.80 -3.03 -23.92
C SER A 319 -41.72 -2.45 -22.99
N SER A 320 -41.85 -1.14 -22.84
CA SER A 320 -41.69 -0.34 -21.63
C SER A 320 -42.58 -0.82 -20.47
N GLY A 321 -42.06 -0.71 -19.25
CA GLY A 321 -42.86 -0.51 -18.03
C GLY A 321 -42.76 -1.64 -17.01
N LEU A 322 -41.85 -1.51 -16.03
CA LEU A 322 -42.07 -1.99 -14.64
C LEU A 322 -40.95 -1.70 -13.61
N LEU A 323 -40.16 -0.62 -13.69
CA LEU A 323 -39.07 -0.40 -12.71
C LEU A 323 -39.05 0.95 -11.98
N ASP A 324 -40.11 1.76 -12.08
CA ASP A 324 -40.14 3.09 -11.45
C ASP A 324 -40.52 3.20 -9.95
N PRO A 325 -41.00 2.18 -9.19
CA PRO A 325 -41.38 2.42 -7.80
C PRO A 325 -40.30 2.14 -6.74
N LEU A 326 -39.08 1.67 -7.10
CA LEU A 326 -38.08 1.24 -6.11
C LEU A 326 -36.94 2.24 -5.86
N LEU A 327 -36.87 3.34 -6.62
CA LEU A 327 -35.86 4.38 -6.44
C LEU A 327 -36.27 5.51 -5.48
N GLN A 328 -37.54 5.54 -5.04
CA GLN A 328 -38.05 6.63 -4.21
C GLN A 328 -37.91 6.36 -2.70
N THR A 329 -37.62 5.13 -2.30
CA THR A 329 -37.47 4.75 -0.88
C THR A 329 -36.03 4.90 -0.35
N VAL A 330 -35.03 5.09 -1.22
CA VAL A 330 -33.61 5.18 -0.81
C VAL A 330 -33.13 6.63 -0.61
N VAL A 331 -33.88 7.62 -1.10
CA VAL A 331 -33.45 9.04 -1.02
C VAL A 331 -33.76 9.69 0.33
N ASP A 332 -34.74 9.20 1.09
CA ASP A 332 -35.16 9.81 2.36
C ASP A 332 -34.37 9.35 3.60
N THR A 333 -33.40 8.43 3.47
CA THR A 333 -32.60 7.95 4.62
C THR A 333 -31.23 8.63 4.76
N SER A 334 -30.83 9.49 3.83
CA SER A 334 -29.47 10.08 3.80
C SER A 334 -29.38 11.53 4.31
N THR A 335 -30.48 12.12 4.81
CA THR A 335 -30.55 13.56 5.15
C THR A 335 -30.49 13.89 6.65
N LEU A 336 -30.03 12.98 7.52
CA LEU A 336 -29.72 13.32 8.91
C LEU A 336 -28.34 12.83 9.32
N GLY A 337 -27.34 13.71 9.18
CA GLY A 337 -26.13 13.63 10.00
C GLY A 337 -24.82 13.91 9.30
N PHE A 338 -24.58 15.14 8.83
CA PHE A 338 -23.23 15.71 8.86
C PHE A 338 -23.26 17.24 8.74
N THR A 339 -23.19 17.93 9.88
CA THR A 339 -22.87 19.37 9.92
C THR A 339 -21.66 19.57 10.82
N SER A 340 -20.49 19.84 10.24
CA SER A 340 -19.52 20.81 10.76
C SER A 340 -18.43 21.10 9.73
N THR A 341 -18.62 22.24 9.08
CA THR A 341 -17.66 23.23 8.59
C THR A 341 -16.25 23.15 9.19
N VAL A 342 -15.23 23.07 8.32
CA VAL A 342 -13.92 23.71 8.53
C VAL A 342 -13.50 24.37 7.21
N ALA A 343 -13.27 25.68 7.28
CA ALA A 343 -12.89 26.54 6.18
C ALA A 343 -11.37 26.48 5.91
N LEU A 344 -11.04 26.70 4.63
CA LEU A 344 -9.73 27.00 4.06
C LEU A 344 -9.15 28.32 4.58
N GLU A 345 -7.82 28.39 4.70
CA GLU A 345 -6.92 29.46 4.24
C GLU A 345 -5.48 28.93 4.48
N ASP A 346 -4.75 28.51 3.45
CA ASP A 346 -3.88 29.28 2.54
C ASP A 346 -2.60 29.83 3.21
N GLU A 347 -1.52 29.83 2.41
CA GLU A 347 -0.28 30.61 2.58
C GLU A 347 1.06 29.92 3.00
N LEU A 348 1.89 29.72 1.96
CA LEU A 348 3.35 29.87 1.83
C LEU A 348 4.38 28.86 2.43
N LEU A 349 4.98 28.11 1.49
CA LEU A 349 6.41 27.70 1.39
C LEU A 349 7.42 28.87 1.56
N PRO A 350 8.77 28.68 1.53
CA PRO A 350 9.68 27.56 1.88
C PRO A 350 11.03 28.03 2.53
N GLN A 351 12.03 27.12 2.54
CA GLN A 351 13.49 27.37 2.42
C GLN A 351 14.29 27.62 3.74
N ARG A 352 15.54 27.19 3.97
CA ARG A 352 16.67 26.72 3.13
C ARG A 352 17.85 26.33 4.08
N THR A 353 18.70 25.38 3.65
CA THR A 353 20.18 25.22 3.90
C THR A 353 20.73 25.17 5.33
N MET A 354 21.37 24.06 5.71
CA MET A 354 22.83 23.81 5.64
C MET A 354 23.65 24.74 6.53
N ASP A 355 24.32 24.17 7.54
CA ASP A 355 25.78 24.03 7.60
C ASP A 355 26.21 23.50 8.99
N SER A 356 27.24 22.64 8.96
CA SER A 356 28.38 22.49 9.90
C SER A 356 28.11 22.45 11.42
N GLU A 357 28.69 21.57 12.23
CA GLU A 357 30.13 21.39 12.38
C GLU A 357 30.42 20.26 13.39
N SER A 358 31.68 19.83 13.37
CA SER A 358 32.42 18.76 14.04
C SER A 358 32.21 18.42 15.52
N SER A 359 32.86 17.30 15.86
CA SER A 359 33.51 16.91 17.12
C SER A 359 32.79 15.77 17.83
N ASP A 360 33.23 14.53 17.59
CA ASP A 360 34.31 13.86 18.35
C ASP A 360 34.07 13.97 19.87
N ASP A 361 33.57 12.88 20.48
CA ASP A 361 34.28 12.31 21.62
C ASP A 361 33.82 10.87 21.94
N VAL A 362 34.80 9.98 22.01
CA VAL A 362 34.75 8.63 22.57
C VAL A 362 35.38 8.75 23.96
N PRO A 363 34.78 8.23 25.03
CA PRO A 363 35.48 7.15 25.76
C PRO A 363 34.55 6.07 26.34
N SER A 364 34.92 4.79 26.21
CA SER A 364 35.47 3.95 27.30
C SER A 364 34.44 3.68 28.40
N ARG A 365 33.81 2.51 28.55
CA ARG A 365 34.36 1.15 28.74
C ARG A 365 35.40 1.09 29.85
N ASP A 366 34.88 1.02 31.07
CA ASP A 366 35.41 0.54 32.37
C ASP A 366 34.35 1.05 33.40
N GLU A 367 33.82 0.34 34.39
CA GLU A 367 34.39 -0.63 35.31
C GLU A 367 33.29 -1.57 35.88
N LEU A 368 33.75 -2.78 36.23
CA LEU A 368 33.37 -3.66 37.36
C LEU A 368 31.93 -4.16 37.53
#